data_AF-A0AA41RWG5-F1
#
_entry.id   AF-A0AA41RWG5-F1
#
_cell.length_a   1.000
_cell.length_b   1.000
_cell.length_c   1.000
_cell.angle_alpha   90.00
_cell.angle_beta   90.00
_cell.angle_gamma   90.00
#
_symmetry.space_group_name_H-M   'P 1'
#
loop_
_entity.id
_entity.type
_entity.pdbx_description
1 polymer ?
#
loop_
_entity_poly.entity_id
_entity_poly.type
_entity_poly.pdbx_seq_one_letter_code
_entity_poly.pdbx_strand_id
1 'polypeptide(L)'
;MYYENPWLKLLPHLILSLDKLSLYGEVRQQPREGCLSTIESVVFAMKGLGHDQQGLDALLDVFESMVGDQRRFKAENLSRKQPRPTRGLRL
;
A
#
# COMPACT_ATOMS: atom_id res chain seq x y z
N MET A 1 -21.01 -9.41 -5.15
CA MET A 1 -20.27 -10.70 -5.09
C MET A 1 -20.95 -11.77 -4.22
N TYR A 2 -20.86 -11.76 -2.88
CA TYR A 2 -21.46 -12.85 -2.06
C TYR A 2 -22.99 -12.86 -1.97
N TYR A 3 -23.62 -11.67 -2.07
CA TYR A 3 -25.08 -11.56 -2.07
C TYR A 3 -25.68 -12.14 -3.36
N GLU A 4 -25.01 -11.89 -4.48
CA GLU A 4 -25.42 -12.37 -5.81
C GLU A 4 -25.02 -13.83 -6.05
N ASN A 5 -24.00 -14.33 -5.33
CA ASN A 5 -23.49 -15.69 -5.47
C ASN A 5 -23.30 -16.35 -4.09
N PRO A 6 -24.38 -16.81 -3.44
CA PRO A 6 -24.31 -17.35 -2.08
C PRO A 6 -23.42 -18.60 -1.95
N TRP A 7 -23.28 -19.37 -3.03
CA TRP A 7 -22.45 -20.58 -3.09
C TRP A 7 -20.96 -20.30 -2.84
N LEU A 8 -20.48 -19.07 -3.09
CA LEU A 8 -19.10 -18.67 -2.78
C LEU A 8 -18.79 -18.75 -1.28
N LYS A 9 -19.81 -18.71 -0.40
CA LYS A 9 -19.61 -18.89 1.04
C LYS A 9 -19.19 -20.33 1.41
N LEU A 10 -19.44 -21.30 0.53
CA LEU A 10 -19.10 -22.71 0.75
C LEU A 10 -17.66 -23.05 0.35
N LEU A 11 -17.02 -22.17 -0.44
CA LEU A 11 -15.63 -22.38 -0.83
C LEU A 11 -14.69 -22.17 0.36
N PRO A 12 -13.54 -22.85 0.43
CA PRO A 12 -12.51 -22.54 1.42
C PRO A 12 -12.06 -21.08 1.29
N HIS A 13 -12.13 -20.33 2.39
CA HIS A 13 -11.68 -18.94 2.45
C HIS A 13 -10.27 -18.89 3.03
N LEU A 14 -9.34 -18.31 2.27
CA LEU A 14 -8.05 -17.91 2.82
C LEU A 14 -8.16 -16.46 3.32
N ILE A 15 -8.10 -16.28 4.63
CA ILE A 15 -8.02 -14.96 5.24
C ILE A 15 -6.55 -14.67 5.54
N LEU A 16 -6.02 -13.63 4.89
CA LEU A 16 -4.69 -13.12 5.17
C LEU A 16 -4.75 -12.21 6.40
N SER A 17 -4.57 -12.78 7.60
CA SER A 17 -4.44 -12.00 8.82
C SER A 17 -3.00 -11.50 8.95
N LEU A 18 -2.77 -10.26 8.54
CA LEU A 18 -1.46 -9.62 8.59
C LEU A 18 -1.54 -8.39 9.48
N ASP A 19 -0.72 -8.35 10.54
CA ASP A 19 -0.56 -7.18 11.42
C ASP A 19 0.28 -6.06 10.77
N LYS A 20 0.28 -5.99 9.43
CA LYS A 20 1.08 -5.04 8.66
C LYS A 20 0.18 -4.07 7.91
N LEU A 21 0.51 -2.79 8.03
CA LEU A 21 -0.08 -1.75 7.20
C LEU A 21 0.44 -1.87 5.75
N SER A 22 -0.40 -1.56 4.77
CA SER A 22 0.02 -1.52 3.37
C SER A 22 1.18 -0.55 3.16
N LEU A 23 2.16 -0.98 2.36
CA LEU A 23 3.30 -0.19 1.93
C LEU A 23 2.91 1.12 1.26
N TYR A 24 1.70 1.25 0.70
CA TYR A 24 1.22 2.53 0.18
C TYR A 24 1.16 3.64 1.24
N GLY A 25 0.90 3.31 2.51
CA GLY A 25 0.83 4.26 3.62
C GLY A 25 0.05 5.54 3.29
N GLU A 26 0.72 6.68 3.40
CA GLU A 26 0.20 8.02 3.14
C GLU A 26 0.14 8.42 1.66
N VAL A 27 0.72 7.60 0.77
CA VAL A 27 0.61 7.80 -0.69
C VAL A 27 -0.80 7.48 -1.17
N ARG A 28 -1.41 6.42 -0.61
CA ARG A 28 -2.82 6.07 -0.84
C ARG A 28 -3.45 5.55 0.44
N GLN A 29 -4.55 6.18 0.86
CA GLN A 29 -5.30 5.69 2.01
C GLN A 29 -5.96 4.33 1.70
N GLN A 30 -5.97 3.47 2.70
CA GLN A 30 -6.66 2.19 2.63
C GLN A 30 -8.19 2.43 2.66
N PRO A 31 -8.99 1.68 1.89
CA PRO A 31 -10.44 1.78 1.94
C PRO A 31 -11.01 1.29 3.28
N ARG A 32 -10.32 0.35 3.94
CA ARG A 32 -10.59 -0.13 5.31
C ARG A 32 -9.26 -0.56 5.94
N GLU A 33 -9.18 -0.47 7.26
CA GLU A 33 -8.03 -0.97 8.01
C GLU A 33 -7.73 -2.45 7.68
N GLY A 34 -6.45 -2.75 7.46
CA GLY A 34 -5.98 -4.08 7.08
C GLY A 34 -6.10 -4.39 5.59
N CYS A 35 -6.63 -3.47 4.76
CA CYS A 35 -6.61 -3.65 3.32
C CYS A 35 -5.20 -3.42 2.75
N LEU A 36 -4.78 -4.36 1.92
CA LEU A 36 -3.49 -4.35 1.23
C LEU A 36 -3.63 -3.90 -0.22
N SER A 37 -2.52 -3.51 -0.84
CA SER A 37 -2.47 -3.36 -2.29
C SER A 37 -2.67 -4.70 -3.00
N THR A 38 -2.99 -4.65 -4.29
CA THR A 38 -3.07 -5.86 -5.12
C THR A 38 -1.75 -6.65 -5.12
N ILE A 39 -0.60 -5.96 -5.20
CA ILE A 39 0.72 -6.61 -5.22
C ILE A 39 0.98 -7.34 -3.90
N GLU A 40 0.78 -6.65 -2.77
CA GLU A 40 0.91 -7.25 -1.44
C GLU A 40 -0.03 -8.44 -1.27
N SER A 41 -1.30 -8.29 -1.66
CA SER A 41 -2.31 -9.36 -1.56
C SER A 41 -1.90 -10.61 -2.34
N VAL A 42 -1.35 -10.45 -3.56
CA VAL A 42 -0.83 -11.56 -4.36
C VAL A 42 0.37 -12.21 -3.68
N VAL A 43 1.36 -11.43 -3.24
CA VAL A 43 2.56 -11.96 -2.59
C VAL A 43 2.19 -12.75 -1.33
N PHE A 44 1.37 -12.19 -0.45
CA PHE A 44 0.99 -12.86 0.79
C PHE A 44 0.12 -14.11 0.55
N ALA A 45 -0.80 -14.07 -0.42
CA ALA A 45 -1.56 -15.26 -0.82
C ALA A 45 -0.64 -16.36 -1.33
N MET A 46 0.28 -16.03 -2.24
CA MET A 46 1.22 -17.00 -2.82
C MET A 46 2.15 -17.60 -1.75
N LYS A 47 2.64 -16.78 -0.81
CA LYS A 47 3.41 -17.28 0.34
C LYS A 47 2.59 -18.18 1.25
N GLY A 48 1.33 -17.83 1.52
CA GLY A 48 0.41 -18.65 2.30
C GLY A 48 0.11 -20.02 1.66
N LEU A 49 0.19 -20.09 0.33
CA LEU A 49 0.04 -21.34 -0.43
C LEU A 49 1.35 -22.17 -0.55
N GLY A 50 2.46 -21.69 0.03
CA GLY A 50 3.74 -22.41 0.04
C GLY A 50 4.60 -22.23 -1.22
N HIS A 51 4.34 -21.19 -2.03
CA HIS A 51 5.19 -20.86 -3.18
C HIS A 51 6.53 -20.22 -2.75
N ASP A 52 7.51 -20.24 -3.66
CA ASP A 52 8.86 -19.72 -3.44
C ASP A 52 8.86 -18.31 -2.83
N GLN A 53 9.51 -18.18 -1.68
CA GLN A 53 9.50 -16.96 -0.90
C GLN A 53 10.47 -15.91 -1.46
N GLN A 54 11.58 -16.30 -2.08
CA GLN A 54 12.65 -15.38 -2.47
C GLN A 54 12.25 -14.46 -3.61
N GLY A 55 11.68 -14.98 -4.70
CA GLY A 55 11.22 -14.16 -5.83
C GLY A 55 10.07 -13.21 -5.46
N LEU A 56 9.24 -13.61 -4.49
CA LEU A 56 8.11 -12.81 -4.03
C LEU A 56 8.54 -11.64 -3.13
N ASP A 57 9.61 -11.79 -2.36
CA ASP A 57 10.18 -10.70 -1.55
C ASP A 57 10.77 -9.60 -2.43
N ALA A 58 11.49 -9.96 -3.49
CA ALA A 58 12.03 -8.98 -4.43
C ALA A 58 10.93 -8.11 -5.09
N LEU A 59 9.73 -8.66 -5.30
CA LEU A 59 8.59 -7.89 -5.80
C LEU A 59 8.10 -6.85 -4.79
N LEU A 60 8.11 -7.18 -3.49
CA LEU A 60 7.79 -6.22 -2.43
C LEU A 60 8.87 -5.14 -2.32
N ASP A 61 10.15 -5.49 -2.47
CA ASP A 61 11.26 -4.54 -2.40
C ASP A 61 11.16 -3.48 -3.53
N VAL A 62 10.90 -3.93 -4.76
CA VAL A 62 10.70 -3.01 -5.91
C VAL A 62 9.46 -2.15 -5.70
N PHE A 63 8.37 -2.73 -5.18
CA PHE A 63 7.16 -1.99 -4.88
C PHE A 63 7.39 -0.94 -3.79
N GLU A 64 8.10 -1.27 -2.71
CA GLU A 64 8.48 -0.34 -1.65
C GLU A 64 9.33 0.81 -2.19
N SER A 65 10.32 0.52 -3.03
CA SER A 65 11.16 1.53 -3.69
C SER A 65 10.30 2.51 -4.51
N MET A 66 9.38 2.00 -5.32
CA MET A 66 8.48 2.83 -6.13
C MET A 66 7.59 3.73 -5.25
N VAL A 67 7.01 3.19 -4.18
CA VAL A 67 6.20 4.00 -3.25
C VAL A 67 7.07 5.05 -2.54
N GLY A 68 8.32 4.71 -2.20
CA GLY A 68 9.30 5.64 -1.66
C GLY A 68 9.53 6.86 -2.56
N ASP A 69 9.65 6.65 -3.87
CA ASP A 69 9.79 7.75 -4.82
C ASP A 69 8.52 8.61 -4.93
N GLN A 70 7.34 7.99 -4.86
CA GLN A 70 6.07 8.71 -4.81
C GLN A 70 5.93 9.60 -3.55
N ARG A 71 6.39 9.11 -2.39
CA ARG A 71 6.43 9.89 -1.13
C ARG A 71 7.33 11.10 -1.27
N ARG A 72 8.55 10.91 -1.79
CA ARG A 72 9.52 11.98 -2.02
C ARG A 72 8.94 13.06 -2.93
N PHE A 73 8.37 12.66 -4.06
CA PHE A 73 7.75 13.58 -5.00
C PHE A 73 6.59 14.37 -4.38
N LYS A 74 5.74 13.71 -3.57
CA LYS A 74 4.64 14.37 -2.85
C LYS A 74 5.17 15.42 -1.86
N ALA A 75 6.20 15.08 -1.08
CA ALA A 75 6.84 15.99 -0.12
C ALA A 75 7.48 17.20 -0.81
N GLU A 76 8.22 16.99 -1.90
CA GLU A 76 8.82 18.07 -2.69
C GLU A 76 7.76 19.01 -3.29
N ASN A 77 6.67 18.45 -3.83
CA ASN A 77 5.57 19.26 -4.36
C ASN A 77 4.86 20.08 -3.29
N LEU A 78 4.68 19.52 -2.09
CA LEU A 78 4.13 20.26 -0.95
C LEU A 78 5.04 21.42 -0.55
N SER A 79 6.36 21.21 -0.51
CA SER A 79 7.34 22.26 -0.24
C SER A 79 7.30 23.37 -1.29
N ARG A 80 7.21 23.04 -2.58
CA ARG A 80 7.13 24.04 -3.67
C ARG A 80 5.86 24.90 -3.63
N LYS A 81 4.76 24.37 -3.09
CA LYS A 81 3.47 25.07 -2.98
C LYS A 81 3.37 25.97 -1.74
N GLN A 82 4.33 25.94 -0.81
CA GLN A 82 4.29 26.84 0.32
C GLN A 82 4.64 28.28 -0.12
N PRO A 83 3.86 29.29 0.30
CA PRO A 83 4.18 30.68 0.02
C PRO A 83 5.54 31.03 0.64
N ARG A 84 6.40 31.72 -0.13
CA ARG A 84 7.68 32.20 0.39
C ARG A 84 7.40 33.06 1.62
N PRO A 85 8.13 32.89 2.75
CA PRO A 85 7.94 33.74 3.91
C PRO A 85 8.18 35.18 3.48
N THR A 86 7.16 36.03 3.65
CA THR A 86 7.26 37.47 3.44
C THR A 86 8.34 37.96 4.37
N ARG A 87 9.51 38.35 3.83
CA ARG A 87 10.54 39.04 4.60
C ARG A 87 9.89 40.30 5.14
N GLY A 88 9.57 40.31 6.44
CA GLY A 88 8.96 41.44 7.10
C GLY A 88 9.78 42.69 6.83
N LEU A 89 9.12 43.73 6.32
CA LEU A 89 9.62 45.09 6.39
C LEU A 89 9.82 45.42 7.87
N ARG A 90 11.08 45.54 8.29
CA ARG A 90 11.40 46.23 9.55
C ARG A 90 11.18 47.71 9.27
N LEU A 91 10.18 48.28 9.95
CA LEU A 91 10.06 49.71 10.20
C LEU A 91 11.09 50.12 11.26
#